data_AF-A0A970MP68-F1
#
_entry.id   AF-A0A970MP68-F1
#
_cell.length_a   1.000
_cell.length_b   1.000
_cell.length_c   1.000
_cell.angle_alpha   90.00
_cell.angle_beta   90.00
_cell.angle_gamma   90.00
#
_symmetry.space_group_name_H-M   'P 1'
#
loop_
_entity.id
_entity.type
_entity.pdbx_description
1 polymer ?
#
loop_
_entity_poly.entity_id
_entity_poly.type
_entity_poly.pdbx_seq_one_letter_code
_entity_poly.pdbx_strand_id
1 'polypeptide(L)'
;NTETERIPHQIKNGKIVFNQSKNGDKYARWYWDREGPCIHTRNDILSSQNTVHPSENRVFSIEELMRMMSIPNNFKWSNISFDKLNKMSNLEKKHFLKQEELNIRHCIGEAVPTGVFASIAKKIKLVLNESFYSTREIEKEIEDNNLNEPDNLISYINDNFKKKGLENIFQIAEYANSKRQENAAYFTRTDIGYSVVKDLPELKQKKKIRILEPSVGIGNFLPLLIEKYKDKEEVIFDLVDIDNQSLEVLKVILKKINPPKNIKFNFINADFLLKTFKPIYDIVVGNPPYGKLTNNSELLARYKFGAKNTETNNLFSFFIEKAISLGDYVSLIVPKSLINSPEFDITRTELEENNLLKICDYGEKGFKGVKIETISFLLNKNSKRKSQTIKIESYINQIMEIKDKEYLFSKEFPYWLIYRDNFFDEISQKLNFDIFKSFRDRQLTKKITKNKGKYRVLKSRNIGNNEILDIDGYDQYIDKPNNFAVGKYLNEDNVVMVPNLTYYPRASFLPGNTIADGSVALLTLKNGSRLPTEKDIEFYGSKEFEKFYRVARNYGTRSLNIDNNSVFFFGLLKDIK
;
A
#
# COMPACT_ATOMS: atom_id res chain seq x y z
N ASN A 1 -22.26 38.19 -5.58
CA ASN A 1 -22.54 39.49 -6.22
C ASN A 1 -22.10 40.59 -5.29
N THR A 2 -21.36 41.58 -5.80
CA THR A 2 -20.96 42.81 -5.09
C THR A 2 -21.99 43.94 -5.28
N GLU A 3 -22.82 43.86 -6.32
CA GLU A 3 -23.96 44.76 -6.55
C GLU A 3 -25.14 44.35 -5.67
N THR A 4 -25.58 45.26 -4.79
CA THR A 4 -26.67 45.06 -3.81
C THR A 4 -27.99 44.66 -4.45
N GLU A 5 -28.32 45.21 -5.61
CA GLU A 5 -29.57 44.93 -6.33
C GLU A 5 -29.65 43.50 -6.89
N ARG A 6 -28.49 42.85 -7.06
CA ARG A 6 -28.38 41.49 -7.58
C ARG A 6 -28.21 40.42 -6.50
N ILE A 7 -28.30 40.80 -5.23
CA ILE A 7 -28.31 39.85 -4.12
C ILE A 7 -29.73 39.25 -4.00
N PRO A 8 -29.89 37.91 -3.93
CA PRO A 8 -31.19 37.28 -3.77
C PRO A 8 -31.96 37.86 -2.58
N HIS A 9 -33.15 38.40 -2.85
CA HIS A 9 -33.97 39.09 -1.86
C HIS A 9 -35.46 38.78 -2.08
N GLN A 10 -36.26 39.08 -1.06
CA GLN A 10 -37.71 39.05 -1.09
C GLN A 10 -38.23 40.47 -0.84
N ILE A 11 -39.32 40.85 -1.50
CA ILE A 11 -40.03 42.09 -1.17
C ILE A 11 -41.17 41.71 -0.23
N LYS A 12 -41.07 42.08 1.04
CA LYS A 12 -42.14 41.90 2.04
C LYS A 12 -42.61 43.27 2.50
N ASN A 13 -43.90 43.55 2.30
CA ASN A 13 -44.52 44.84 2.67
C ASN A 13 -43.76 46.06 2.11
N GLY A 14 -43.34 45.98 0.84
CA GLY A 14 -42.60 47.06 0.17
C GLY A 14 -41.13 47.22 0.60
N LYS A 15 -40.61 46.37 1.49
CA LYS A 15 -39.20 46.39 1.92
C LYS A 15 -38.42 45.20 1.36
N ILE A 16 -37.20 45.47 0.89
CA ILE A 16 -36.25 44.45 0.44
C ILE A 16 -35.69 43.73 1.69
N VAL A 17 -35.88 42.41 1.73
CA VAL A 17 -35.34 41.51 2.74
C VAL A 17 -34.39 40.54 2.06
N PHE A 18 -33.10 40.67 2.31
CA PHE A 18 -32.09 39.77 1.74
C PHE A 18 -32.21 38.36 2.34
N ASN A 19 -32.07 37.33 1.50
CA ASN A 19 -32.10 35.95 1.95
C ASN A 19 -30.87 35.65 2.82
N GLN A 20 -31.07 35.07 4.01
CA GLN A 20 -29.96 34.64 4.85
C GLN A 20 -29.19 33.48 4.18
N SER A 21 -27.87 33.60 4.08
CA SER A 21 -26.97 32.58 3.53
C SER A 21 -26.77 31.40 4.50
N LYS A 22 -27.86 30.68 4.82
CA LYS A 22 -27.82 29.52 5.73
C LYS A 22 -27.35 28.23 5.05
N ASN A 23 -27.52 28.12 3.73
CA ASN A 23 -26.99 27.02 2.91
C ASN A 23 -26.10 27.67 1.84
N GLY A 24 -24.78 27.61 2.01
CA GLY A 24 -23.78 28.46 1.34
C GLY A 24 -23.81 28.49 -0.19
N ASP A 25 -24.47 27.53 -0.83
CA ASP A 25 -24.34 27.31 -2.28
C ASP A 25 -25.67 27.48 -3.03
N LYS A 26 -26.75 27.91 -2.36
CA LYS A 26 -28.02 28.22 -3.03
C LYS A 26 -27.87 29.46 -3.90
N TYR A 27 -28.44 29.43 -5.11
CA TYR A 27 -28.29 30.49 -6.13
C TYR A 27 -26.87 30.64 -6.70
N ALA A 28 -26.03 29.61 -6.57
CA ALA A 28 -24.67 29.63 -7.11
C ALA A 28 -24.67 29.49 -8.64
N ARG A 29 -23.81 30.29 -9.28
CA ARG A 29 -23.51 30.25 -10.71
C ARG A 29 -22.38 29.27 -10.98
N TRP A 30 -22.54 28.49 -12.05
CA TRP A 30 -21.48 27.62 -12.53
C TRP A 30 -20.43 28.37 -13.36
N TYR A 31 -19.28 27.77 -13.60
CA TYR A 31 -18.20 28.39 -14.37
C TYR A 31 -17.71 27.45 -15.46
N TRP A 32 -17.36 28.01 -16.62
CA TRP A 32 -16.93 27.24 -17.79
C TRP A 32 -15.59 26.51 -17.59
N ASP A 33 -14.75 27.01 -16.69
CA ASP A 33 -13.43 26.50 -16.36
C ASP A 33 -13.45 25.48 -15.20
N ARG A 34 -14.62 24.90 -14.91
CA ARG A 34 -14.81 23.86 -13.88
C ARG A 34 -15.41 22.60 -14.48
N GLU A 35 -15.24 21.49 -13.77
CA GLU A 35 -15.96 20.23 -14.04
C GLU A 35 -17.48 20.46 -14.15
N GLY A 36 -18.22 19.56 -14.79
CA GLY A 36 -19.69 19.68 -14.82
C GLY A 36 -20.30 19.51 -13.42
N PRO A 37 -21.39 20.21 -13.08
CA PRO A 37 -22.04 20.02 -11.78
C PRO A 37 -22.70 18.63 -11.73
N CYS A 38 -22.86 18.08 -10.53
CA CYS A 38 -23.74 16.92 -10.35
C CYS A 38 -25.17 17.32 -10.72
N ILE A 39 -25.81 16.53 -11.58
CA ILE A 39 -27.15 16.81 -12.06
C ILE A 39 -28.15 16.24 -11.05
N HIS A 40 -28.79 17.10 -10.26
CA HIS A 40 -29.81 16.71 -9.29
C HIS A 40 -31.24 16.82 -9.86
N THR A 41 -32.19 16.17 -9.20
CA THR A 41 -33.62 16.25 -9.57
C THR A 41 -34.17 17.68 -9.55
N ARG A 42 -33.68 18.54 -8.66
CA ARG A 42 -34.13 19.96 -8.56
C ARG A 42 -33.32 20.96 -9.38
N ASN A 43 -32.80 20.55 -10.54
CA ASN A 43 -32.11 21.45 -11.48
C ASN A 43 -33.05 22.45 -12.19
N ASP A 44 -34.34 22.35 -11.95
CA ASP A 44 -35.39 23.24 -12.44
C ASP A 44 -35.45 24.59 -11.70
N ILE A 45 -34.90 24.68 -10.48
CA ILE A 45 -35.03 25.88 -9.64
C ILE A 45 -33.70 26.58 -9.38
N LEU A 46 -33.73 27.92 -9.38
CA LEU A 46 -32.58 28.77 -9.08
C LEU A 46 -32.11 28.65 -7.62
N SER A 47 -32.99 28.26 -6.70
CA SER A 47 -32.66 28.12 -5.28
C SER A 47 -31.97 26.79 -4.94
N SER A 48 -31.78 25.92 -5.93
CA SER A 48 -30.98 24.72 -5.81
C SER A 48 -29.48 25.04 -5.94
N GLN A 49 -28.63 24.12 -5.53
CA GLN A 49 -27.18 24.29 -5.54
C GLN A 49 -26.65 24.22 -6.98
N ASN A 50 -25.81 25.18 -7.37
CA ASN A 50 -25.03 25.16 -8.63
C ASN A 50 -25.86 25.00 -9.92
N THR A 51 -27.11 25.46 -9.94
CA THR A 51 -28.00 25.29 -11.08
C THR A 51 -27.99 26.46 -12.06
N VAL A 52 -27.38 27.60 -11.70
CA VAL A 52 -27.39 28.82 -12.53
C VAL A 52 -26.34 28.73 -13.63
N HIS A 53 -26.77 28.95 -14.87
CA HIS A 53 -25.97 28.85 -16.10
C HIS A 53 -24.72 29.76 -16.04
N PRO A 54 -23.55 29.38 -16.57
CA PRO A 54 -22.32 30.17 -16.42
C PRO A 54 -22.37 31.59 -17.00
N SER A 55 -23.19 31.83 -18.02
CA SER A 55 -23.26 33.12 -18.71
C SER A 55 -24.64 33.76 -18.71
N GLU A 56 -25.69 33.07 -18.24
CA GLU A 56 -27.07 33.53 -18.38
C GLU A 56 -27.82 33.51 -17.04
N ASN A 57 -28.81 34.38 -16.87
CA ASN A 57 -29.60 34.49 -15.65
C ASN A 57 -30.76 33.47 -15.63
N ARG A 58 -30.43 32.20 -15.83
CA ARG A 58 -31.39 31.07 -15.84
C ARG A 58 -30.73 29.80 -15.31
N VAL A 59 -31.53 28.78 -15.05
CA VAL A 59 -31.01 27.42 -14.86
C VAL A 59 -30.62 26.78 -16.20
N PHE A 60 -29.87 25.68 -16.17
CA PHE A 60 -29.60 24.88 -17.36
C PHE A 60 -30.89 24.42 -18.05
N SER A 61 -30.89 24.45 -19.38
CA SER A 61 -31.99 23.95 -20.22
C SER A 61 -31.98 22.42 -20.22
N ILE A 62 -33.11 21.80 -20.60
CA ILE A 62 -33.16 20.34 -20.78
C ILE A 62 -32.08 19.86 -21.73
N GLU A 63 -31.85 20.57 -22.84
CA GLU A 63 -30.84 20.19 -23.84
C GLU A 63 -29.41 20.27 -23.28
N GLU A 64 -29.10 21.30 -22.49
CA GLU A 64 -27.79 21.42 -21.84
C GLU A 64 -27.58 20.29 -20.84
N LEU A 65 -28.60 19.97 -20.04
CA LEU A 65 -28.55 18.86 -19.11
C LEU A 65 -28.39 17.51 -19.84
N MET A 66 -29.08 17.32 -20.98
CA MET A 66 -28.90 16.15 -21.82
C MET A 66 -27.47 16.02 -22.33
N ARG A 67 -26.86 17.11 -22.81
CA ARG A 67 -25.46 17.12 -23.27
C ARG A 67 -24.50 16.77 -22.14
N MET A 68 -24.70 17.33 -20.94
CA MET A 68 -23.89 17.00 -19.76
C MET A 68 -24.00 15.52 -19.39
N MET A 69 -25.21 14.96 -19.44
CA MET A 69 -25.49 13.54 -19.16
C MET A 69 -25.18 12.62 -20.35
N SER A 70 -24.66 13.16 -21.45
CA SER A 70 -24.39 12.42 -22.69
C SER A 70 -25.63 11.66 -23.21
N ILE A 71 -26.83 12.20 -23.00
CA ILE A 71 -28.07 11.61 -23.51
C ILE A 71 -28.11 11.82 -25.03
N PRO A 72 -28.28 10.75 -25.82
CA PRO A 72 -28.31 10.86 -27.27
C PRO A 72 -29.44 11.78 -27.79
N ASN A 73 -29.17 12.55 -28.85
CA ASN A 73 -30.16 13.42 -29.49
C ASN A 73 -31.35 12.65 -30.11
N ASN A 74 -31.21 11.35 -30.35
CA ASN A 74 -32.30 10.49 -30.81
C ASN A 74 -33.19 9.96 -29.68
N PHE A 75 -32.88 10.27 -28.41
CA PHE A 75 -33.74 9.94 -27.27
C PHE A 75 -35.02 10.76 -27.32
N LYS A 76 -36.17 10.09 -27.17
CA LYS A 76 -37.49 10.72 -27.25
C LYS A 76 -38.11 10.81 -25.87
N TRP A 77 -38.30 12.04 -25.38
CA TRP A 77 -38.98 12.32 -24.11
C TRP A 77 -40.50 12.17 -24.18
N SER A 78 -41.05 12.11 -25.39
CA SER A 78 -42.48 12.00 -25.63
C SER A 78 -42.73 11.13 -26.86
N ASN A 79 -43.93 10.55 -26.93
CA ASN A 79 -44.43 9.87 -28.13
C ASN A 79 -44.70 10.84 -29.30
N ILE A 80 -44.72 12.15 -29.04
CA ILE A 80 -44.79 13.19 -30.08
C ILE A 80 -43.38 13.45 -30.63
N SER A 81 -43.20 13.40 -31.95
CA SER A 81 -41.90 13.68 -32.57
C SER A 81 -41.47 15.14 -32.37
N PHE A 82 -40.15 15.37 -32.31
CA PHE A 82 -39.61 16.73 -32.25
C PHE A 82 -40.05 17.60 -33.42
N ASP A 83 -40.18 17.06 -34.64
CA ASP A 83 -40.72 17.82 -35.79
C ASP A 83 -42.14 18.36 -35.55
N LYS A 84 -42.99 17.57 -34.89
CA LYS A 84 -44.35 18.00 -34.53
C LYS A 84 -44.31 19.02 -33.41
N LEU A 85 -43.53 18.77 -32.34
CA LEU A 85 -43.33 19.71 -31.24
C LEU A 85 -42.78 21.06 -31.72
N ASN A 86 -41.85 21.05 -32.67
CA ASN A 86 -41.24 22.26 -33.21
C ASN A 86 -42.20 23.07 -34.10
N LYS A 87 -43.17 22.40 -34.75
CA LYS A 87 -44.23 23.05 -35.54
C LYS A 87 -45.39 23.60 -34.71
N MET A 88 -45.50 23.22 -33.43
CA MET A 88 -46.52 23.78 -32.54
C MET A 88 -46.38 25.29 -32.36
N SER A 89 -47.51 25.96 -32.15
CA SER A 89 -47.55 27.36 -31.74
C SER A 89 -46.85 27.55 -30.39
N ASN A 90 -46.45 28.79 -30.09
CA ASN A 90 -45.81 29.11 -28.81
C ASN A 90 -46.68 28.79 -27.59
N LEU A 91 -48.01 28.84 -27.74
CA LEU A 91 -48.96 28.57 -26.65
C LEU A 91 -49.04 27.07 -26.36
N GLU A 92 -49.09 26.24 -27.41
CA GLU A 92 -49.04 24.78 -27.32
C GLU A 92 -47.69 24.30 -26.75
N LYS A 93 -46.56 24.86 -27.22
CA LYS A 93 -45.22 24.55 -26.67
C LYS A 93 -45.14 24.82 -25.17
N LYS A 94 -45.68 25.96 -24.71
CA LYS A 94 -45.74 26.30 -23.27
C LYS A 94 -46.59 25.32 -22.49
N HIS A 95 -47.73 24.88 -23.05
CA HIS A 95 -48.60 23.90 -22.40
C HIS A 95 -47.90 22.55 -22.24
N PHE A 96 -47.27 22.06 -23.32
CA PHE A 96 -46.48 20.84 -23.30
C PHE A 96 -45.34 20.89 -22.27
N LEU A 97 -44.53 21.96 -22.30
CA LEU A 97 -43.43 22.11 -21.34
C LEU A 97 -43.94 22.17 -19.89
N LYS A 98 -45.04 22.88 -19.63
CA LYS A 98 -45.61 22.95 -18.27
C LYS A 98 -46.03 21.57 -17.74
N GLN A 99 -46.44 20.66 -18.62
CA GLN A 99 -46.81 19.30 -18.25
C GLN A 99 -45.58 18.40 -18.07
N GLU A 100 -44.64 18.44 -19.00
CA GLU A 100 -43.59 17.42 -19.12
C GLU A 100 -42.22 17.85 -18.55
N GLU A 101 -41.90 19.15 -18.49
CA GLU A 101 -40.56 19.64 -18.18
C GLU A 101 -40.05 19.13 -16.82
N LEU A 102 -40.89 19.16 -15.79
CA LEU A 102 -40.50 18.73 -14.45
C LEU A 102 -40.16 17.24 -14.43
N ASN A 103 -40.97 16.42 -15.09
CA ASN A 103 -40.73 14.98 -15.17
C ASN A 103 -39.45 14.68 -15.95
N ILE A 104 -39.25 15.34 -17.11
CA ILE A 104 -38.02 15.21 -17.90
C ILE A 104 -36.79 15.55 -17.04
N ARG A 105 -36.83 16.67 -16.30
CA ARG A 105 -35.73 17.09 -15.43
C ARG A 105 -35.48 16.11 -14.28
N HIS A 106 -36.52 15.57 -13.66
CA HIS A 106 -36.38 14.52 -12.66
C HIS A 106 -35.72 13.28 -13.23
N CYS A 107 -36.19 12.80 -14.41
CA CYS A 107 -35.57 11.67 -15.08
C CYS A 107 -34.10 11.93 -15.42
N ILE A 108 -33.74 13.13 -15.86
CA ILE A 108 -32.34 13.50 -16.11
C ILE A 108 -31.52 13.51 -14.82
N GLY A 109 -32.08 13.98 -13.69
CA GLY A 109 -31.41 13.98 -12.39
C GLY A 109 -31.20 12.60 -11.78
N GLU A 110 -32.05 11.63 -12.11
CA GLU A 110 -31.91 10.22 -11.70
C GLU A 110 -31.13 9.37 -12.73
N ALA A 111 -30.84 9.91 -13.91
CA ALA A 111 -30.14 9.19 -14.97
C ALA A 111 -28.64 9.03 -14.67
N VAL A 112 -28.02 8.05 -15.33
CA VAL A 112 -26.57 7.90 -15.36
C VAL A 112 -25.99 8.51 -16.63
N PRO A 113 -24.78 9.12 -16.60
CA PRO A 113 -24.16 9.68 -17.80
C PRO A 113 -23.73 8.58 -18.79
N THR A 114 -24.59 8.24 -19.76
CA THR A 114 -24.41 7.03 -20.60
C THR A 114 -23.10 7.04 -21.40
N GLY A 115 -22.65 8.20 -21.87
CA GLY A 115 -21.38 8.36 -22.57
C GLY A 115 -20.16 8.04 -21.69
N VAL A 116 -20.21 8.36 -20.40
CA VAL A 116 -19.15 8.02 -19.43
C VAL A 116 -19.11 6.52 -19.23
N PHE A 117 -20.26 5.87 -19.02
CA PHE A 117 -20.36 4.43 -18.87
C PHE A 117 -19.89 3.68 -20.12
N ALA A 118 -20.27 4.16 -21.31
CA ALA A 118 -19.79 3.61 -22.57
C ALA A 118 -18.26 3.76 -22.73
N SER A 119 -17.70 4.89 -22.32
CA SER A 119 -16.23 5.11 -22.31
C SER A 119 -15.53 4.15 -21.37
N ILE A 120 -16.05 3.95 -20.15
CA ILE A 120 -15.53 2.98 -19.18
C ILE A 120 -15.59 1.56 -19.77
N ALA A 121 -16.75 1.15 -20.29
CA ALA A 121 -16.94 -0.16 -20.90
C ALA A 121 -15.99 -0.41 -22.08
N LYS A 122 -15.77 0.61 -22.93
CA LYS A 122 -14.81 0.51 -24.04
C LYS A 122 -13.39 0.31 -23.53
N LYS A 123 -12.96 1.04 -22.50
CA LYS A 123 -11.64 0.86 -21.87
C LYS A 123 -11.48 -0.52 -21.24
N ILE A 124 -12.50 -1.01 -20.52
CA ILE A 124 -12.51 -2.37 -19.96
C ILE A 124 -12.38 -3.40 -21.08
N LYS A 125 -13.17 -3.28 -22.16
CA LYS A 125 -13.10 -4.19 -23.30
C LYS A 125 -11.72 -4.21 -23.97
N LEU A 126 -11.07 -3.04 -24.09
CA LEU A 126 -9.71 -2.98 -24.62
C LEU A 126 -8.74 -3.80 -23.77
N VAL A 127 -8.74 -3.60 -22.45
CA VAL A 127 -7.87 -4.34 -21.52
C VAL A 127 -8.18 -5.84 -21.51
N LEU A 128 -9.47 -6.22 -21.51
CA LEU A 128 -9.86 -7.64 -21.54
C LEU A 128 -9.47 -8.36 -22.83
N ASN A 129 -9.27 -7.62 -23.92
CA ASN A 129 -8.83 -8.16 -25.20
C ASN A 129 -7.29 -8.20 -25.33
N GLU A 130 -6.53 -7.63 -24.38
CA GLU A 130 -5.08 -7.76 -24.36
C GLU A 130 -4.68 -9.17 -23.88
N SER A 131 -3.75 -9.80 -24.60
CA SER A 131 -3.18 -11.08 -24.18
C SER A 131 -2.09 -10.83 -23.13
N PHE A 132 -2.30 -11.27 -21.89
CA PHE A 132 -1.26 -11.24 -20.85
C PHE A 132 -0.52 -12.57 -20.80
N TYR A 133 0.80 -12.51 -20.80
CA TYR A 133 1.62 -13.73 -20.82
C TYR A 133 1.67 -14.33 -19.42
N SER A 134 1.55 -15.66 -19.35
CA SER A 134 1.88 -16.42 -18.16
C SER A 134 3.39 -16.38 -17.91
N THR A 135 3.80 -16.67 -16.67
CA THR A 135 5.22 -16.75 -16.30
C THR A 135 5.99 -17.72 -17.21
N ARG A 136 5.37 -18.84 -17.59
CA ARG A 136 5.97 -19.84 -18.48
C ARG A 136 6.16 -19.31 -19.91
N GLU A 137 5.23 -18.51 -20.41
CA GLU A 137 5.34 -17.88 -21.73
C GLU A 137 6.43 -16.80 -21.73
N ILE A 138 6.54 -16.02 -20.66
CA ILE A 138 7.62 -15.03 -20.48
C ILE A 138 8.99 -15.73 -20.46
N GLU A 139 9.14 -16.79 -19.66
CA GLU A 139 10.38 -17.56 -19.59
C GLU A 139 10.77 -18.14 -20.95
N LYS A 140 9.79 -18.68 -21.67
CA LYS A 140 10.00 -19.20 -23.03
C LYS A 140 10.45 -18.12 -24.00
N GLU A 141 9.83 -16.94 -24.01
CA GLU A 141 10.26 -15.82 -24.86
C GLU A 141 11.69 -15.38 -24.55
N ILE A 142 12.07 -15.37 -23.26
CA ILE A 142 13.43 -15.02 -22.84
C ILE A 142 14.45 -16.04 -23.34
N GLU A 143 14.12 -17.33 -23.25
CA GLU A 143 15.00 -18.42 -23.70
C GLU A 143 15.09 -18.49 -25.22
N ASP A 144 13.95 -18.49 -25.93
CA ASP A 144 13.90 -18.61 -27.39
C ASP A 144 14.63 -17.45 -28.10
N ASN A 145 14.67 -16.26 -27.50
CA ASN A 145 15.28 -15.07 -28.08
C ASN A 145 16.58 -14.64 -27.37
N ASN A 146 17.09 -15.42 -26.41
CA ASN A 146 18.28 -15.08 -25.61
C ASN A 146 18.25 -13.66 -25.01
N LEU A 147 17.11 -13.29 -24.40
CA LEU A 147 16.86 -11.92 -23.92
C LEU A 147 17.62 -11.57 -22.63
N ASN A 148 18.36 -12.52 -22.05
CA ASN A 148 19.28 -12.23 -20.97
C ASN A 148 20.42 -11.30 -21.44
N GLU A 149 20.74 -11.29 -22.73
CA GLU A 149 21.68 -10.35 -23.33
C GLU A 149 21.02 -8.97 -23.58
N PRO A 150 21.60 -7.86 -23.06
CA PRO A 150 20.99 -6.53 -23.17
C PRO A 150 20.66 -6.09 -24.60
N ASP A 151 21.56 -6.34 -25.56
CA ASP A 151 21.37 -5.93 -26.95
C ASP A 151 20.22 -6.68 -27.62
N ASN A 152 20.09 -7.99 -27.31
CA ASN A 152 18.96 -8.80 -27.79
C ASN A 152 17.64 -8.31 -27.20
N LEU A 153 17.62 -7.98 -25.91
CA LEU A 153 16.43 -7.41 -25.26
C LEU A 153 16.02 -6.08 -25.88
N ILE A 154 16.98 -5.17 -26.13
CA ILE A 154 16.73 -3.89 -26.78
C ILE A 154 16.18 -4.08 -28.19
N SER A 155 16.77 -4.97 -29.00
CA SER A 155 16.26 -5.29 -30.34
C SER A 155 14.85 -5.87 -30.26
N TYR A 156 14.63 -6.84 -29.38
CA TYR A 156 13.34 -7.49 -29.19
C TYR A 156 12.25 -6.48 -28.81
N ILE A 157 12.52 -5.56 -27.87
CA ILE A 157 11.58 -4.49 -27.50
C ILE A 157 11.29 -3.62 -28.71
N ASN A 158 12.31 -3.25 -29.50
CA ASN A 158 12.11 -2.39 -30.66
C ASN A 158 11.15 -3.00 -31.68
N ASP A 159 11.25 -4.30 -31.91
CA ASP A 159 10.50 -5.03 -32.93
C ASP A 159 9.12 -5.50 -32.46
N ASN A 160 8.97 -5.76 -31.15
CA ASN A 160 7.79 -6.43 -30.60
C ASN A 160 6.91 -5.55 -29.70
N PHE A 161 7.30 -4.32 -29.35
CA PHE A 161 6.55 -3.48 -28.41
C PHE A 161 5.04 -3.37 -28.73
N LYS A 162 4.68 -3.04 -29.98
CA LYS A 162 3.28 -2.91 -30.39
C LYS A 162 2.52 -4.24 -30.40
N LYS A 163 3.20 -5.35 -30.70
CA LYS A 163 2.59 -6.69 -30.82
C LYS A 163 2.33 -7.30 -29.46
N LYS A 164 3.26 -7.12 -28.52
CA LYS A 164 3.22 -7.73 -27.19
C LYS A 164 2.51 -6.83 -26.18
N GLY A 165 2.49 -5.52 -26.39
CA GLY A 165 1.89 -4.57 -25.44
C GLY A 165 2.82 -4.24 -24.27
N LEU A 166 2.54 -3.12 -23.61
CA LEU A 166 3.43 -2.52 -22.61
C LEU A 166 3.66 -3.42 -21.40
N GLU A 167 2.60 -4.04 -20.87
CA GLU A 167 2.67 -4.88 -19.68
C GLU A 167 3.56 -6.11 -19.90
N ASN A 168 3.42 -6.80 -21.03
CA ASN A 168 4.27 -7.95 -21.34
C ASN A 168 5.72 -7.54 -21.59
N ILE A 169 5.98 -6.38 -22.18
CA ILE A 169 7.33 -5.86 -22.36
C ILE A 169 8.00 -5.58 -21.01
N PHE A 170 7.29 -4.94 -20.07
CA PHE A 170 7.82 -4.74 -18.72
C PHE A 170 8.14 -6.07 -18.04
N GLN A 171 7.21 -7.03 -18.08
CA GLN A 171 7.43 -8.34 -17.47
C GLN A 171 8.62 -9.10 -18.10
N ILE A 172 8.73 -9.13 -19.44
CA ILE A 172 9.85 -9.78 -20.13
C ILE A 172 11.18 -9.13 -19.73
N ALA A 173 11.25 -7.79 -19.77
CA ALA A 173 12.48 -7.07 -19.45
C ALA A 173 12.92 -7.25 -17.99
N GLU A 174 11.99 -7.28 -17.04
CA GLU A 174 12.29 -7.52 -15.62
C GLU A 174 12.75 -8.95 -15.35
N TYR A 175 12.08 -9.94 -15.93
CA TYR A 175 12.49 -11.34 -15.77
C TYR A 175 13.86 -11.60 -16.42
N ALA A 176 14.13 -10.99 -17.58
CA ALA A 176 15.44 -11.08 -18.24
C ALA A 176 16.56 -10.45 -17.38
N ASN A 177 16.32 -9.27 -16.80
CA ASN A 177 17.28 -8.62 -15.91
C ASN A 177 17.49 -9.40 -14.60
N SER A 178 16.44 -9.98 -14.03
CA SER A 178 16.52 -10.80 -12.81
C SER A 178 17.39 -12.04 -13.00
N LYS A 179 17.22 -12.75 -14.13
CA LYS A 179 18.05 -13.92 -14.48
C LYS A 179 19.53 -13.55 -14.62
N ARG A 180 19.84 -12.33 -15.09
CA ARG A 180 21.22 -11.84 -15.26
C ARG A 180 21.92 -11.56 -13.93
N GLN A 181 21.22 -11.02 -12.95
CA GLN A 181 21.85 -10.51 -11.71
C GLN A 181 21.90 -11.51 -10.55
N GLU A 182 21.37 -12.74 -10.70
CA GLU A 182 21.10 -13.70 -9.59
C GLU A 182 20.34 -13.09 -8.39
N ASN A 183 19.84 -11.86 -8.56
CA ASN A 183 19.06 -11.13 -7.59
C ASN A 183 17.59 -11.49 -7.83
N ALA A 184 16.87 -11.77 -6.75
CA ALA A 184 15.42 -11.78 -6.80
C ALA A 184 14.95 -10.33 -7.03
N ALA A 185 14.94 -9.84 -8.27
CA ALA A 185 14.38 -8.53 -8.56
C ALA A 185 12.88 -8.60 -8.27
N TYR A 186 12.43 -7.74 -7.35
CA TYR A 186 11.05 -7.72 -6.91
C TYR A 186 10.24 -6.88 -7.91
N PHE A 187 9.71 -7.54 -8.94
CA PHE A 187 8.93 -6.91 -10.01
C PHE A 187 7.70 -6.17 -9.46
N THR A 188 7.69 -4.83 -9.54
CA THR A 188 6.51 -4.05 -9.16
C THR A 188 5.45 -4.17 -10.24
N ARG A 189 4.44 -5.00 -9.97
CA ARG A 189 3.26 -5.13 -10.83
C ARG A 189 2.54 -3.78 -10.97
N THR A 190 1.95 -3.55 -12.13
CA THR A 190 1.21 -2.31 -12.46
C THR A 190 0.09 -1.99 -11.47
N ASP A 191 -0.63 -3.00 -10.94
CA ASP A 191 -1.68 -2.78 -9.94
C ASP A 191 -1.13 -2.30 -8.58
N ILE A 192 0.04 -2.80 -8.19
CA ILE A 192 0.74 -2.34 -6.98
C ILE A 192 1.28 -0.93 -7.19
N GLY A 193 1.92 -0.66 -8.32
CA GLY A 193 2.36 0.69 -8.70
C GLY A 193 1.21 1.69 -8.70
N TYR A 194 0.04 1.30 -9.25
CA TYR A 194 -1.16 2.15 -9.25
C TYR A 194 -1.66 2.44 -7.84
N SER A 195 -1.64 1.46 -6.93
CA SER A 195 -2.07 1.65 -5.54
C SER A 195 -1.21 2.66 -4.77
N VAL A 196 0.02 2.89 -5.21
CA VAL A 196 0.93 3.95 -4.71
C VAL A 196 0.62 5.27 -5.41
N VAL A 197 0.64 5.28 -6.74
CA VAL A 197 0.52 6.51 -7.55
C VAL A 197 -0.85 7.20 -7.36
N LYS A 198 -1.93 6.43 -7.19
CA LYS A 198 -3.29 6.97 -7.01
C LYS A 198 -3.39 7.94 -5.82
N ASP A 199 -2.67 7.66 -4.73
CA ASP A 199 -2.73 8.46 -3.49
C ASP A 199 -1.65 9.56 -3.41
N LEU A 200 -0.73 9.63 -4.39
CA LEU A 200 0.20 10.76 -4.48
C LEU A 200 -0.56 12.09 -4.65
N PRO A 201 -0.05 13.21 -4.12
CA PRO A 201 -0.75 14.49 -4.16
C PRO A 201 -0.87 15.05 -5.58
N GLU A 202 -1.98 15.73 -5.86
CA GLU A 202 -2.20 16.44 -7.14
C GLU A 202 -1.30 17.66 -7.32
N LEU A 203 -0.70 18.18 -6.23
CA LEU A 203 0.17 19.36 -6.23
C LEU A 203 -0.45 20.55 -6.98
N LYS A 204 -1.75 20.84 -6.77
CA LYS A 204 -2.55 21.80 -7.57
C LYS A 204 -1.92 23.19 -7.71
N GLN A 205 -1.16 23.62 -6.71
CA GLN A 205 -0.50 24.94 -6.69
C GLN A 205 0.85 24.96 -7.43
N LYS A 206 1.43 23.80 -7.76
CA LYS A 206 2.69 23.69 -8.50
C LYS A 206 2.42 23.38 -9.97
N LYS A 207 2.90 24.28 -10.84
CA LYS A 207 2.87 24.15 -12.30
C LYS A 207 4.01 23.29 -12.84
N LYS A 208 5.17 23.36 -12.16
CA LYS A 208 6.37 22.60 -12.45
C LYS A 208 6.68 21.70 -11.27
N ILE A 209 6.95 20.42 -11.54
CA ILE A 209 7.27 19.46 -10.50
C ILE A 209 8.50 18.62 -10.87
N ARG A 210 9.24 18.16 -9.87
CA ARG A 210 10.38 17.26 -9.98
C ARG A 210 10.15 16.00 -9.16
N ILE A 211 10.28 14.85 -9.79
CA ILE A 211 10.02 13.53 -9.21
C ILE A 211 11.32 12.72 -9.25
N LEU A 212 11.67 12.05 -8.16
CA LEU A 212 12.80 11.13 -8.06
C LEU A 212 12.31 9.69 -7.98
N GLU A 213 12.89 8.81 -8.80
CA GLU A 213 12.81 7.36 -8.65
C GLU A 213 14.21 6.80 -8.33
N PRO A 214 14.51 6.46 -7.05
CA PRO A 214 15.87 6.13 -6.58
C PRO A 214 16.50 4.83 -7.12
N SER A 215 15.68 3.89 -7.56
CA SER A 215 16.08 2.58 -8.06
C SER A 215 15.08 2.18 -9.14
N VAL A 216 15.13 2.91 -10.26
CA VAL A 216 14.09 2.91 -11.29
C VAL A 216 13.93 1.56 -11.99
N GLY A 217 14.98 0.74 -12.05
CA GLY A 217 15.00 -0.47 -12.86
C GLY A 217 14.63 -0.14 -14.30
N ILE A 218 13.59 -0.81 -14.81
CA ILE A 218 13.04 -0.51 -16.14
C ILE A 218 11.86 0.48 -16.13
N GLY A 219 11.52 1.09 -14.99
CA GLY A 219 10.58 2.21 -14.86
C GLY A 219 9.10 1.83 -14.79
N ASN A 220 8.75 0.79 -14.04
CA ASN A 220 7.36 0.32 -13.88
C ASN A 220 6.40 1.40 -13.33
N PHE A 221 6.88 2.38 -12.57
CA PHE A 221 6.07 3.49 -12.07
C PHE A 221 5.82 4.58 -13.12
N LEU A 222 6.70 4.72 -14.11
CA LEU A 222 6.72 5.87 -15.00
C LEU A 222 5.45 6.03 -15.84
N PRO A 223 4.85 4.98 -16.45
CA PRO A 223 3.60 5.15 -17.20
C PRO A 223 2.49 5.77 -16.35
N LEU A 224 2.38 5.33 -15.09
CA LEU A 224 1.36 5.81 -14.16
C LEU A 224 1.64 7.25 -13.69
N LEU A 225 2.90 7.58 -13.40
CA LEU A 225 3.31 8.91 -13.00
C LEU A 225 3.17 9.93 -14.14
N ILE A 226 3.53 9.54 -15.36
CA ILE A 226 3.35 10.35 -16.58
C ILE A 226 1.87 10.67 -16.75
N GLU A 227 1.00 9.66 -16.69
CA GLU A 227 -0.44 9.86 -16.86
C GLU A 227 -1.03 10.74 -15.74
N LYS A 228 -0.61 10.56 -14.49
CA LYS A 228 -1.10 11.35 -13.35
C LYS A 228 -0.72 12.83 -13.45
N TYR A 229 0.47 13.14 -13.97
CA TYR A 229 1.01 14.50 -13.96
C TYR A 229 1.13 15.15 -15.34
N LYS A 230 0.55 14.55 -16.40
CA LYS A 230 0.62 15.08 -17.77
C LYS A 230 0.08 16.49 -17.95
N ASP A 231 -0.85 16.93 -17.10
CA ASP A 231 -1.49 18.25 -17.18
C ASP A 231 -0.65 19.37 -16.52
N LYS A 232 0.53 19.05 -15.96
CA LYS A 232 1.48 20.05 -15.46
C LYS A 232 2.18 20.78 -16.61
N GLU A 233 2.60 22.02 -16.40
CA GLU A 233 3.38 22.76 -17.40
C GLU A 233 4.73 22.09 -17.65
N GLU A 234 5.34 21.49 -16.62
CA GLU A 234 6.60 20.78 -16.72
C GLU A 234 6.72 19.69 -15.63
N VAL A 235 7.16 18.50 -16.01
CA VAL A 235 7.49 17.41 -15.08
C VAL A 235 8.90 16.93 -15.38
N ILE A 236 9.78 16.98 -14.39
CA ILE A 236 11.16 16.49 -14.51
C ILE A 236 11.30 15.24 -13.65
N PHE A 237 11.63 14.12 -14.29
CA PHE A 237 11.95 12.87 -13.63
C PHE A 237 13.47 12.72 -13.52
N ASP A 238 13.98 12.55 -12.29
CA ASP A 238 15.33 12.07 -12.06
C ASP A 238 15.26 10.57 -11.78
N LEU A 239 15.85 9.79 -12.66
CA LEU A 239 15.75 8.33 -12.69
C LEU A 239 17.12 7.75 -12.36
N VAL A 240 17.23 7.15 -11.18
CA VAL A 240 18.51 6.65 -10.65
C VAL A 240 18.50 5.13 -10.70
N ASP A 241 19.55 4.55 -11.29
CA ASP A 241 19.84 3.13 -11.12
C ASP A 241 21.35 2.90 -11.10
N ILE A 242 21.78 1.89 -10.34
CA ILE A 242 23.19 1.49 -10.31
C ILE A 242 23.54 0.66 -11.55
N ASP A 243 22.56 -0.03 -12.15
CA ASP A 243 22.74 -0.80 -13.36
C ASP A 243 22.46 0.04 -14.61
N ASN A 244 23.52 0.37 -15.35
CA ASN A 244 23.40 1.12 -16.58
C ASN A 244 22.62 0.35 -17.67
N GLN A 245 22.65 -0.98 -17.68
CA GLN A 245 21.91 -1.77 -18.67
C GLN A 245 20.41 -1.61 -18.49
N SER A 246 19.93 -1.61 -17.25
CA SER A 246 18.54 -1.32 -16.91
C SER A 246 18.10 0.07 -17.40
N LEU A 247 18.97 1.09 -17.26
CA LEU A 247 18.71 2.44 -17.78
C LEU A 247 18.65 2.50 -19.31
N GLU A 248 19.50 1.76 -20.03
CA GLU A 248 19.44 1.69 -21.49
C GLU A 248 18.14 1.03 -21.99
N VAL A 249 17.73 -0.08 -21.36
CA VAL A 249 16.43 -0.72 -21.65
C VAL A 249 15.27 0.24 -21.39
N LEU A 250 15.31 0.95 -20.26
CA LEU A 250 14.31 1.96 -19.90
C LEU A 250 14.21 3.09 -20.93
N LYS A 251 15.33 3.62 -21.42
CA LYS A 251 15.34 4.64 -22.49
C LYS A 251 14.59 4.16 -23.74
N VAL A 252 14.78 2.90 -24.12
CA VAL A 252 14.10 2.29 -25.27
C VAL A 252 12.60 2.17 -25.01
N ILE A 253 12.20 1.70 -23.83
CA ILE A 253 10.78 1.61 -23.44
C ILE A 253 10.12 2.99 -23.46
N LEU A 254 10.74 4.01 -22.85
CA LEU A 254 10.22 5.38 -22.83
C LEU A 254 10.07 5.97 -24.24
N LYS A 255 11.02 5.69 -25.15
CA LYS A 255 10.91 6.10 -26.56
C LYS A 255 9.68 5.47 -27.24
N LYS A 256 9.30 4.24 -26.87
CA LYS A 256 8.11 3.57 -27.40
C LYS A 256 6.81 4.06 -26.76
N ILE A 257 6.84 4.41 -25.47
CA ILE A 257 5.71 5.06 -24.76
C ILE A 257 5.41 6.43 -25.37
N ASN A 258 6.45 7.14 -25.87
CA ASN A 258 6.35 8.46 -26.49
C ASN A 258 5.64 9.50 -25.57
N PRO A 259 6.24 9.83 -24.42
CA PRO A 259 5.62 10.73 -23.44
C PRO A 259 5.43 12.15 -23.97
N PRO A 260 4.48 12.91 -23.40
CA PRO A 260 4.25 14.32 -23.74
C PRO A 260 5.51 15.20 -23.64
N LYS A 261 5.59 16.26 -24.45
CA LYS A 261 6.78 17.14 -24.54
C LYS A 261 7.14 17.87 -23.24
N ASN A 262 6.17 18.08 -22.34
CA ASN A 262 6.36 18.68 -21.01
C ASN A 262 7.01 17.72 -20.01
N ILE A 263 7.15 16.43 -20.36
CA ILE A 263 7.84 15.44 -19.55
C ILE A 263 9.32 15.37 -19.94
N LYS A 264 10.20 15.48 -18.95
CA LYS A 264 11.66 15.42 -19.12
C LYS A 264 12.24 14.34 -18.23
N PHE A 265 13.26 13.64 -18.71
CA PHE A 265 13.95 12.57 -17.96
C PHE A 265 15.43 12.89 -17.85
N ASN A 266 15.97 12.77 -16.64
CA ASN A 266 17.39 12.76 -16.35
C ASN A 266 17.75 11.34 -15.90
N PHE A 267 18.53 10.63 -16.71
CA PHE A 267 19.03 9.29 -16.38
C PHE A 267 20.34 9.42 -15.61
N ILE A 268 20.40 8.84 -14.41
CA ILE A 268 21.52 8.97 -13.49
C ILE A 268 22.02 7.57 -13.17
N ASN A 269 23.10 7.14 -13.83
CA ASN A 269 23.78 5.91 -13.46
C ASN A 269 24.65 6.15 -12.22
N ALA A 270 24.15 5.78 -11.05
CA ALA A 270 24.84 5.99 -9.79
C ALA A 270 24.30 5.09 -8.68
N ASP A 271 25.12 4.83 -7.67
CA ASP A 271 24.65 4.34 -6.38
C ASP A 271 23.83 5.45 -5.69
N PHE A 272 22.52 5.22 -5.58
CA PHE A 272 21.61 6.17 -4.94
C PHE A 272 22.05 6.56 -3.53
N LEU A 273 22.52 5.61 -2.71
CA LEU A 273 22.90 5.87 -1.31
C LEU A 273 24.17 6.72 -1.20
N LEU A 274 25.06 6.67 -2.18
CA LEU A 274 26.30 7.47 -2.19
C LEU A 274 26.20 8.76 -2.99
N LYS A 275 25.27 8.87 -3.93
CA LYS A 275 25.12 10.06 -4.79
C LYS A 275 24.64 11.27 -4.00
N THR A 276 25.29 12.41 -4.16
CA THR A 276 24.78 13.70 -3.68
C THR A 276 23.80 14.30 -4.68
N PHE A 277 22.68 14.80 -4.17
CA PHE A 277 21.64 15.51 -4.92
C PHE A 277 21.58 16.96 -4.45
N LYS A 278 21.26 17.88 -5.37
CA LYS A 278 21.18 19.34 -5.10
C LYS A 278 19.78 19.98 -5.20
N PRO A 279 18.70 19.29 -5.63
CA PRO A 279 17.33 19.75 -5.38
C PRO A 279 16.58 18.90 -4.34
N ILE A 280 15.64 19.52 -3.63
CA ILE A 280 14.56 18.83 -2.90
C ILE A 280 13.47 18.51 -3.93
N TYR A 281 13.05 17.26 -3.99
CA TYR A 281 12.04 16.76 -4.93
C TYR A 281 10.64 16.98 -4.38
N ASP A 282 9.68 17.21 -5.25
CA ASP A 282 8.27 17.24 -4.86
C ASP A 282 7.81 15.85 -4.42
N ILE A 283 8.30 14.81 -5.11
CA ILE A 283 7.93 13.42 -4.88
C ILE A 283 9.17 12.54 -5.01
N VAL A 284 9.37 11.66 -4.04
CA VAL A 284 10.27 10.49 -4.16
C VAL A 284 9.40 9.25 -4.10
N VAL A 285 9.43 8.43 -5.15
CA VAL A 285 8.57 7.26 -5.27
C VAL A 285 9.36 6.09 -5.84
N GLY A 286 9.01 4.86 -5.47
CA GLY A 286 9.60 3.69 -6.09
C GLY A 286 9.58 2.43 -5.24
N ASN A 287 10.37 1.45 -5.69
CA ASN A 287 10.56 0.18 -5.01
C ASN A 287 12.06 -0.04 -4.72
N PRO A 288 12.55 0.28 -3.50
CA PRO A 288 13.95 0.07 -3.13
C PRO A 288 14.34 -1.42 -3.13
N PRO A 289 15.64 -1.74 -3.23
CA PRO A 289 16.11 -3.12 -3.16
C PRO A 289 15.93 -3.75 -1.76
N TYR A 290 15.45 -5.00 -1.71
CA TYR A 290 15.26 -5.75 -0.47
C TYR A 290 16.41 -6.74 -0.28
N GLY A 291 17.43 -6.35 0.48
CA GLY A 291 18.57 -7.22 0.73
C GLY A 291 19.43 -6.72 1.87
N LYS A 292 20.06 -7.66 2.59
CA LYS A 292 21.08 -7.36 3.60
C LYS A 292 22.45 -7.35 2.96
N LEU A 293 23.17 -6.24 3.10
CA LEU A 293 24.57 -6.19 2.74
C LEU A 293 25.40 -6.91 3.80
N THR A 294 25.85 -8.12 3.50
CA THR A 294 26.57 -9.00 4.44
C THR A 294 28.04 -9.22 4.06
N ASN A 295 28.36 -9.17 2.77
CA ASN A 295 29.68 -9.56 2.24
C ASN A 295 30.57 -8.37 1.82
N ASN A 296 30.22 -7.13 2.19
CA ASN A 296 31.01 -5.94 1.88
C ASN A 296 30.97 -4.94 3.05
N SER A 297 31.90 -5.09 3.99
CA SER A 297 31.96 -4.29 5.23
C SER A 297 32.30 -2.82 4.98
N GLU A 298 33.17 -2.52 4.02
CA GLU A 298 33.56 -1.15 3.67
C GLU A 298 32.38 -0.36 3.09
N LEU A 299 31.68 -0.95 2.11
CA LEU A 299 30.49 -0.33 1.53
C LEU A 299 29.37 -0.17 2.57
N LEU A 300 29.18 -1.16 3.44
CA LEU A 300 28.23 -1.06 4.54
C LEU A 300 28.57 0.09 5.49
N ALA A 301 29.84 0.27 5.84
CA ALA A 301 30.28 1.39 6.67
C ALA A 301 29.96 2.74 6.00
N ARG A 302 30.13 2.83 4.67
CA ARG A 302 29.76 4.03 3.90
C ARG A 302 28.25 4.27 3.86
N TYR A 303 27.42 3.24 3.75
CA TYR A 303 25.96 3.38 3.82
C TYR A 303 25.49 3.77 5.21
N LYS A 304 26.14 3.27 6.26
CA LYS A 304 25.86 3.66 7.65
C LYS A 304 26.38 5.06 7.99
N PHE A 305 27.33 5.58 7.23
CA PHE A 305 27.88 6.91 7.46
C PHE A 305 26.80 7.99 7.26
N GLY A 306 26.33 8.56 8.37
CA GLY A 306 25.27 9.58 8.37
C GLY A 306 23.84 9.00 8.34
N ALA A 307 23.67 7.68 8.38
CA ALA A 307 22.36 7.05 8.58
C ALA A 307 21.94 7.12 10.05
N LYS A 308 20.64 7.25 10.31
CA LYS A 308 20.05 7.19 11.65
C LYS A 308 20.01 5.73 12.14
N ASN A 309 19.46 4.80 11.35
CA ASN A 309 19.44 3.39 11.73
C ASN A 309 20.74 2.69 11.32
N THR A 310 21.68 2.58 12.27
CA THR A 310 22.94 1.83 12.08
C THR A 310 22.87 0.39 12.58
N GLU A 311 21.74 -0.05 13.15
CA GLU A 311 21.52 -1.41 13.67
C GLU A 311 21.18 -2.41 12.57
N THR A 312 20.68 -1.92 11.42
CA THR A 312 20.34 -2.74 10.26
C THR A 312 21.46 -2.77 9.21
N ASN A 313 21.45 -3.83 8.40
CA ASN A 313 22.21 -3.91 7.14
C ASN A 313 21.29 -4.00 5.92
N ASN A 314 19.97 -3.84 6.10
CA ASN A 314 19.00 -3.89 5.01
C ASN A 314 19.02 -2.59 4.20
N LEU A 315 19.21 -2.73 2.89
CA LEU A 315 19.29 -1.60 1.96
C LEU A 315 18.04 -0.72 2.00
N PHE A 316 16.84 -1.31 2.02
CA PHE A 316 15.61 -0.53 1.97
C PHE A 316 15.48 0.46 3.15
N SER A 317 16.08 0.19 4.31
CA SER A 317 16.08 1.13 5.44
C SER A 317 16.89 2.39 5.12
N PHE A 318 18.09 2.23 4.56
CA PHE A 318 18.92 3.35 4.13
C PHE A 318 18.25 4.13 2.98
N PHE A 319 17.55 3.43 2.09
CA PHE A 319 16.78 4.06 1.02
C PHE A 319 15.63 4.91 1.57
N ILE A 320 14.89 4.45 2.58
CA ILE A 320 13.82 5.22 3.23
C ILE A 320 14.38 6.53 3.79
N GLU A 321 15.44 6.46 4.61
CA GLU A 321 16.02 7.65 5.25
C GLU A 321 16.50 8.66 4.22
N LYS A 322 17.21 8.19 3.19
CA LYS A 322 17.69 9.07 2.13
C LYS A 322 16.54 9.65 1.31
N ALA A 323 15.51 8.88 0.99
CA ALA A 323 14.33 9.37 0.29
C ALA A 323 13.61 10.48 1.10
N ILE A 324 13.45 10.29 2.42
CA ILE A 324 12.90 11.31 3.33
C ILE A 324 13.78 12.57 3.34
N SER A 325 15.11 12.43 3.28
CA SER A 325 15.99 13.60 3.22
C SER A 325 15.76 14.44 1.94
N LEU A 326 15.33 13.81 0.85
CA LEU A 326 15.27 14.39 -0.49
C LEU A 326 13.87 14.85 -0.94
N GLY A 327 12.78 14.32 -0.39
CA GLY A 327 11.41 14.56 -0.90
C GLY A 327 10.49 15.33 0.03
N ASP A 328 9.61 16.16 -0.55
CA ASP A 328 8.43 16.71 0.12
C ASP A 328 7.44 15.58 0.45
N TYR A 329 7.12 14.76 -0.55
CA TYR A 329 6.34 13.53 -0.40
C TYR A 329 7.20 12.32 -0.72
N VAL A 330 7.10 11.28 0.11
CA VAL A 330 7.83 10.03 -0.12
C VAL A 330 6.87 8.86 -0.07
N SER A 331 6.91 8.00 -1.08
CA SER A 331 6.09 6.81 -1.13
C SER A 331 6.84 5.61 -1.70
N LEU A 332 7.16 4.64 -0.85
CA LEU A 332 7.97 3.48 -1.22
C LEU A 332 7.22 2.18 -0.94
N ILE A 333 7.46 1.17 -1.77
CA ILE A 333 7.05 -0.22 -1.49
C ILE A 333 8.21 -0.89 -0.77
N VAL A 334 7.95 -1.46 0.41
CA VAL A 334 8.99 -2.00 1.30
C VAL A 334 8.52 -3.29 1.96
N PRO A 335 9.44 -4.13 2.49
CA PRO A 335 9.05 -5.31 3.24
C PRO A 335 8.22 -4.95 4.47
N LYS A 336 7.17 -5.75 4.72
CA LYS A 336 6.27 -5.59 5.87
C LYS A 336 6.99 -5.66 7.21
N SER A 337 8.14 -6.33 7.27
CA SER A 337 8.98 -6.35 8.47
C SER A 337 9.28 -4.96 9.04
N LEU A 338 9.24 -3.90 8.21
CA LEU A 338 9.36 -2.51 8.65
C LEU A 338 8.42 -2.16 9.82
N ILE A 339 7.21 -2.72 9.89
CA ILE A 339 6.21 -2.32 10.89
C ILE A 339 6.25 -3.15 12.18
N ASN A 340 7.08 -4.20 12.25
CA ASN A 340 7.06 -5.12 13.39
C ASN A 340 8.42 -5.67 13.84
N SER A 341 9.46 -5.67 12.98
CA SER A 341 10.74 -6.25 13.36
C SER A 341 11.56 -5.29 14.22
N PRO A 342 12.28 -5.78 15.26
CA PRO A 342 13.18 -4.95 16.08
C PRO A 342 14.23 -4.19 15.26
N GLU A 343 14.71 -4.80 14.17
CA GLU A 343 15.72 -4.23 13.29
C GLU A 343 15.35 -2.86 12.69
N PHE A 344 14.07 -2.48 12.71
CA PHE A 344 13.56 -1.24 12.12
C PHE A 344 12.90 -0.29 13.14
N ASP A 345 13.16 -0.44 14.44
CA ASP A 345 12.64 0.47 15.48
C ASP A 345 13.07 1.93 15.24
N ILE A 346 14.35 2.15 14.93
CA ILE A 346 14.88 3.49 14.59
C ILE A 346 14.24 4.01 13.30
N THR A 347 14.08 3.16 12.28
CA THR A 347 13.43 3.53 11.01
C THR A 347 11.96 3.91 11.20
N ARG A 348 11.22 3.23 12.09
CA ARG A 348 9.85 3.60 12.45
C ARG A 348 9.79 4.95 13.15
N THR A 349 10.74 5.21 14.04
CA THR A 349 10.84 6.51 14.73
C THR A 349 11.06 7.64 13.71
N GLU A 350 11.93 7.45 12.73
CA GLU A 350 12.12 8.40 11.62
C GLU A 350 10.82 8.66 10.84
N LEU A 351 10.04 7.61 10.57
CA LEU A 351 8.76 7.75 9.86
C LEU A 351 7.72 8.52 10.71
N GLU A 352 7.68 8.32 12.02
CA GLU A 352 6.82 9.04 12.97
C GLU A 352 7.23 10.52 13.16
N GLU A 353 8.52 10.83 13.01
CA GLU A 353 9.03 12.20 12.99
C GLU A 353 8.47 13.03 11.82
N ASN A 354 7.96 12.36 10.78
CA ASN A 354 7.34 12.97 9.61
C ASN A 354 5.79 12.85 9.64
N ASN A 355 5.08 13.47 8.69
CA ASN A 355 3.63 13.29 8.58
C ASN A 355 3.30 12.04 7.75
N LEU A 356 3.30 10.87 8.38
CA LEU A 356 2.88 9.61 7.76
C LEU A 356 1.37 9.63 7.45
N LEU A 357 0.97 9.53 6.19
CA LEU A 357 -0.42 9.70 5.75
C LEU A 357 -1.13 8.38 5.48
N LYS A 358 -0.40 7.38 4.99
CA LYS A 358 -0.97 6.11 4.56
C LYS A 358 -0.01 4.95 4.79
N ILE A 359 -0.55 3.78 5.16
CA ILE A 359 0.07 2.47 4.97
C ILE A 359 -0.89 1.60 4.14
N CYS A 360 -0.37 0.92 3.12
CA CYS A 360 -1.11 -0.08 2.34
C CYS A 360 -0.43 -1.44 2.55
N ASP A 361 -1.15 -2.43 3.07
CA ASP A 361 -0.65 -3.78 3.29
C ASP A 361 -1.09 -4.73 2.18
N TYR A 362 -0.12 -5.23 1.41
CA TYR A 362 -0.35 -6.18 0.32
C TYR A 362 -0.25 -7.64 0.78
N GLY A 363 0.28 -7.90 1.99
CA GLY A 363 0.69 -9.24 2.41
C GLY A 363 1.63 -9.89 1.39
N GLU A 364 1.43 -11.18 1.11
CA GLU A 364 2.17 -11.91 0.05
C GLU A 364 1.68 -11.59 -1.37
N LYS A 365 0.63 -10.78 -1.55
CA LYS A 365 0.06 -10.49 -2.87
C LYS A 365 0.87 -9.44 -3.65
N GLY A 366 1.82 -8.77 -2.99
CA GLY A 366 2.64 -7.71 -3.60
C GLY A 366 3.52 -8.22 -4.74
N PHE A 367 4.10 -9.42 -4.62
CA PHE A 367 5.01 -9.99 -5.62
C PHE A 367 4.65 -11.44 -5.92
N LYS A 368 4.33 -11.74 -7.19
CA LYS A 368 3.95 -13.12 -7.60
C LYS A 368 5.18 -14.02 -7.54
N GLY A 369 5.04 -15.20 -6.90
CA GLY A 369 6.10 -16.21 -6.83
C GLY A 369 7.19 -15.94 -5.79
N VAL A 370 7.16 -14.78 -5.10
CA VAL A 370 8.15 -14.44 -4.07
C VAL A 370 7.51 -14.51 -2.69
N LYS A 371 8.15 -15.27 -1.78
CA LYS A 371 7.66 -15.48 -0.41
C LYS A 371 8.06 -14.31 0.52
N ILE A 372 7.65 -13.10 0.16
CA ILE A 372 7.85 -11.89 0.96
C ILE A 372 6.52 -11.17 1.17
N GLU A 373 6.36 -10.56 2.34
CA GLU A 373 5.22 -9.69 2.63
C GLU A 373 5.64 -8.25 2.44
N THR A 374 4.82 -7.45 1.77
CA THR A 374 5.14 -6.04 1.50
C THR A 374 4.03 -5.09 1.85
N ILE A 375 4.45 -3.87 2.15
CA ILE A 375 3.58 -2.72 2.34
C ILE A 375 4.06 -1.58 1.45
N SER A 376 3.22 -0.59 1.24
CA SER A 376 3.68 0.74 0.87
C SER A 376 3.28 1.75 1.92
N PHE A 377 3.99 2.87 1.97
CA PHE A 377 3.59 4.00 2.78
C PHE A 377 3.55 5.28 1.94
N LEU A 378 2.84 6.29 2.41
CA LEU A 378 2.94 7.66 1.92
C LEU A 378 3.22 8.58 3.10
N LEU A 379 4.28 9.36 3.03
CA LEU A 379 4.60 10.41 4.01
C LEU A 379 4.72 11.77 3.34
N ASN A 380 4.47 12.80 4.13
CA ASN A 380 4.73 14.20 3.79
C ASN A 380 5.69 14.78 4.83
N LYS A 381 6.85 15.24 4.39
CA LYS A 381 7.87 15.86 5.26
C LYS A 381 7.52 17.30 5.63
N ASN A 382 7.03 18.08 4.67
CA ASN A 382 6.86 19.53 4.79
C ASN A 382 5.47 19.95 5.31
N SER A 383 4.88 19.13 6.19
CA SER A 383 3.57 19.41 6.75
C SER A 383 3.66 20.36 7.96
N LYS A 384 3.13 21.59 7.84
CA LYS A 384 3.05 22.55 8.97
C LYS A 384 2.33 21.98 10.20
N ARG A 385 1.47 20.97 10.02
CA ARG A 385 0.83 20.18 11.08
C ARG A 385 0.86 18.71 10.70
N LYS A 386 1.23 17.82 11.61
CA LYS A 386 1.07 16.38 11.40
C LYS A 386 -0.41 16.02 11.49
N SER A 387 -0.88 15.16 10.60
CA SER A 387 -2.21 14.56 10.73
C SER A 387 -2.21 13.69 11.99
N GLN A 388 -3.26 13.78 12.81
CA GLN A 388 -3.49 12.85 13.92
C GLN A 388 -3.92 11.47 13.41
N THR A 389 -4.50 11.40 12.21
CA THR A 389 -4.99 10.16 11.63
C THR A 389 -4.12 9.66 10.48
N ILE A 390 -4.22 8.36 10.21
CA ILE A 390 -3.57 7.64 9.12
C ILE A 390 -4.58 6.77 8.37
N LYS A 391 -4.44 6.69 7.04
CA LYS A 391 -5.21 5.76 6.21
C LYS A 391 -4.53 4.39 6.17
N ILE A 392 -5.25 3.35 6.54
CA ILE A 392 -4.83 1.95 6.42
C ILE A 392 -5.64 1.30 5.30
N GLU A 393 -4.96 0.79 4.28
CA GLU A 393 -5.56 -0.03 3.21
C GLU A 393 -4.98 -1.44 3.32
N SER A 394 -5.80 -2.48 3.28
CA SER A 394 -5.36 -3.87 3.46
C SER A 394 -5.94 -4.77 2.39
N TYR A 395 -5.08 -5.39 1.60
CA TYR A 395 -5.46 -6.39 0.59
C TYR A 395 -5.64 -7.78 1.22
N ILE A 396 -5.23 -7.93 2.49
CA ILE A 396 -5.42 -9.16 3.28
C ILE A 396 -6.88 -9.25 3.70
N ASN A 397 -7.38 -8.21 4.39
CA ASN A 397 -8.73 -8.16 4.94
C ASN A 397 -9.72 -7.41 4.06
N GLN A 398 -9.28 -6.82 2.94
CA GLN A 398 -10.10 -6.02 2.02
C GLN A 398 -10.75 -4.82 2.72
N ILE A 399 -10.00 -4.15 3.59
CA ILE A 399 -10.46 -2.99 4.35
C ILE A 399 -9.73 -1.72 3.93
N MET A 400 -10.43 -0.60 4.08
CA MET A 400 -9.87 0.75 3.99
C MET A 400 -10.43 1.59 5.12
N GLU A 401 -9.57 2.00 6.04
CA GLU A 401 -9.98 2.70 7.27
C GLU A 401 -9.09 3.92 7.52
N ILE A 402 -9.65 4.91 8.21
CA ILE A 402 -8.91 6.03 8.76
C ILE A 402 -8.89 5.82 10.27
N LYS A 403 -7.69 5.74 10.85
CA LYS A 403 -7.49 5.45 12.27
C LYS A 403 -6.61 6.50 12.90
N ASP A 404 -6.71 6.63 14.21
CA ASP A 404 -5.86 7.50 15.01
C ASP A 404 -4.44 6.90 15.10
N LYS A 405 -3.41 7.74 14.92
CA LYS A 405 -2.01 7.31 14.98
C LYS A 405 -1.56 6.98 16.40
N GLU A 406 -2.00 7.73 17.40
CA GLU A 406 -1.67 7.44 18.81
C GLU A 406 -2.24 6.08 19.20
N TYR A 407 -3.40 5.71 18.66
CA TYR A 407 -3.99 4.38 18.85
C TYR A 407 -3.16 3.26 18.18
N LEU A 408 -2.83 3.38 16.89
CA LEU A 408 -2.12 2.32 16.15
C LEU A 408 -0.62 2.24 16.47
N PHE A 409 0.00 3.37 16.84
CA PHE A 409 1.43 3.51 17.11
C PHE A 409 1.72 3.75 18.60
N SER A 410 0.78 3.38 19.47
CA SER A 410 0.91 3.49 20.92
C SER A 410 2.24 2.89 21.39
N LYS A 411 2.97 3.64 22.22
CA LYS A 411 4.23 3.19 22.84
C LYS A 411 4.02 2.15 23.94
N GLU A 412 2.75 1.82 24.26
CA GLU A 412 2.41 0.67 25.11
C GLU A 412 2.77 -0.67 24.46
N PHE A 413 2.87 -0.71 23.13
CA PHE A 413 3.20 -1.90 22.36
C PHE A 413 4.56 -1.75 21.67
N PRO A 414 5.27 -2.86 21.39
CA PRO A 414 6.64 -2.83 20.88
C PRO A 414 6.75 -2.38 19.42
N TYR A 415 5.64 -2.27 18.70
CA TYR A 415 5.60 -1.85 17.29
C TYR A 415 4.19 -1.44 16.85
N TRP A 416 4.07 -0.94 15.62
CA TRP A 416 2.80 -0.50 15.04
C TRP A 416 1.82 -1.65 14.87
N LEU A 417 0.60 -1.49 15.37
CA LEU A 417 -0.48 -2.47 15.26
C LEU A 417 -1.55 -1.95 14.29
N ILE A 418 -1.30 -2.09 12.98
CA ILE A 418 -2.16 -1.49 11.93
C ILE A 418 -3.54 -2.16 11.83
N TYR A 419 -3.75 -3.29 12.50
CA TYR A 419 -5.04 -3.99 12.60
C TYR A 419 -5.65 -3.95 14.01
N ARG A 420 -5.13 -3.12 14.92
CA ARG A 420 -5.63 -2.99 16.30
C ARG A 420 -7.12 -2.65 16.29
N ASP A 421 -7.89 -3.38 17.09
CA ASP A 421 -9.33 -3.20 17.25
C ASP A 421 -9.75 -3.40 18.71
N ASN A 422 -11.04 -3.17 18.99
CA ASN A 422 -11.59 -3.30 20.34
C ASN A 422 -11.40 -4.71 20.92
N PHE A 423 -11.49 -5.75 20.08
CA PHE A 423 -11.28 -7.12 20.54
C PHE A 423 -9.84 -7.32 21.02
N PHE A 424 -8.85 -6.81 20.27
CA PHE A 424 -7.46 -6.82 20.71
C PHE A 424 -7.26 -6.09 22.03
N ASP A 425 -7.93 -4.95 22.24
CA ASP A 425 -7.85 -4.18 23.48
C ASP A 425 -8.45 -4.91 24.68
N GLU A 426 -9.60 -5.55 24.51
CA GLU A 426 -10.26 -6.38 25.54
C GLU A 426 -9.35 -7.51 26.02
N ILE A 427 -8.64 -8.19 25.09
CA ILE A 427 -7.69 -9.25 25.46
C ILE A 427 -6.43 -8.65 26.11
N SER A 428 -5.94 -7.53 25.58
CA SER A 428 -4.77 -6.83 26.13
C SER A 428 -4.97 -6.45 27.60
N GLN A 429 -6.18 -6.03 27.97
CA GLN A 429 -6.49 -5.66 29.35
C GLN A 429 -6.42 -6.84 30.32
N LYS A 430 -6.59 -8.09 29.85
CA LYS A 430 -6.51 -9.32 30.65
C LYS A 430 -5.07 -9.79 30.90
N LEU A 431 -4.07 -9.21 30.22
CA LEU A 431 -2.70 -9.72 30.20
C LEU A 431 -1.68 -8.75 30.81
N ASN A 432 -0.70 -9.31 31.52
CA ASN A 432 0.55 -8.65 31.90
C ASN A 432 1.61 -8.99 30.84
N PHE A 433 1.93 -8.01 29.99
CA PHE A 433 2.87 -8.16 28.88
C PHE A 433 4.34 -7.95 29.29
N ASP A 434 5.24 -8.14 28.32
CA ASP A 434 6.69 -7.90 28.42
C ASP A 434 7.44 -8.74 29.47
N ILE A 435 6.92 -9.92 29.78
CA ILE A 435 7.45 -10.80 30.83
C ILE A 435 8.57 -11.74 30.37
N PHE A 436 8.73 -11.97 29.07
CA PHE A 436 9.63 -12.99 28.53
C PHE A 436 10.74 -12.38 27.67
N LYS A 437 11.87 -13.08 27.62
CA LYS A 437 12.89 -12.98 26.57
C LYS A 437 12.79 -14.22 25.69
N SER A 438 12.91 -14.05 24.38
CA SER A 438 12.91 -15.18 23.45
C SER A 438 14.33 -15.57 23.04
N PHE A 439 14.55 -16.88 22.91
CA PHE A 439 15.73 -17.47 22.30
C PHE A 439 15.32 -18.52 21.29
N ARG A 440 16.09 -18.64 20.21
CA ARG A 440 15.88 -19.65 19.19
C ARG A 440 17.22 -20.05 18.58
N ASP A 441 17.52 -21.33 18.62
CA ASP A 441 18.77 -21.85 18.08
C ASP A 441 18.68 -22.06 16.57
N ARG A 442 19.53 -21.36 15.80
CA ARG A 442 19.61 -21.52 14.34
C ARG A 442 20.77 -22.43 13.91
N GLN A 443 21.61 -22.87 14.84
CA GLN A 443 22.80 -23.67 14.61
C GLN A 443 22.45 -25.14 14.44
N LEU A 444 21.42 -25.63 15.15
CA LEU A 444 20.95 -27.01 15.04
C LEU A 444 20.25 -27.25 13.69
N THR A 445 20.87 -28.09 12.86
CA THR A 445 20.34 -28.51 11.56
C THR A 445 20.22 -30.03 11.49
N LYS A 446 19.45 -30.53 10.52
CA LYS A 446 19.28 -31.98 10.29
C LYS A 446 20.62 -32.74 10.12
N LYS A 447 21.67 -32.05 9.65
CA LYS A 447 23.02 -32.64 9.48
C LYS A 447 23.70 -32.94 10.81
N ILE A 448 23.32 -32.26 11.88
CA ILE A 448 23.93 -32.34 13.21
C ILE A 448 23.19 -33.36 14.09
N THR A 449 21.87 -33.38 13.98
CA THR A 449 20.98 -34.26 14.75
C THR A 449 20.99 -35.71 14.26
N LYS A 450 20.74 -36.66 15.17
CA LYS A 450 20.72 -38.11 14.90
C LYS A 450 19.38 -38.75 15.27
N ASN A 451 19.14 -39.99 14.83
CA ASN A 451 17.94 -40.77 15.18
C ASN A 451 17.99 -41.38 16.60
N LYS A 452 19.17 -41.44 17.21
CA LYS A 452 19.42 -41.86 18.60
C LYS A 452 20.54 -41.02 19.18
N GLY A 453 20.48 -40.74 20.48
CA GLY A 453 21.50 -39.97 21.18
C GLY A 453 21.11 -39.69 22.63
N LYS A 454 21.98 -39.01 23.36
CA LYS A 454 21.80 -38.78 24.80
C LYS A 454 20.65 -37.82 25.16
N TYR A 455 20.48 -36.75 24.39
CA TYR A 455 19.49 -35.69 24.67
C TYR A 455 18.52 -35.55 23.52
N ARG A 456 17.22 -35.47 23.84
CA ARG A 456 16.14 -35.29 22.85
C ARG A 456 16.08 -33.83 22.38
N VAL A 457 15.92 -33.65 21.07
CA VAL A 457 15.72 -32.36 20.41
C VAL A 457 14.25 -32.22 20.03
N LEU A 458 13.54 -31.36 20.75
CA LEU A 458 12.14 -31.04 20.52
C LEU A 458 11.99 -30.05 19.36
N LYS A 459 10.96 -30.29 18.55
CA LYS A 459 10.58 -29.49 17.38
C LYS A 459 9.14 -29.02 17.50
N SER A 460 8.72 -28.11 16.62
CA SER A 460 7.41 -27.45 16.67
C SER A 460 6.20 -28.38 16.76
N ARG A 461 6.27 -29.59 16.17
CA ARG A 461 5.18 -30.58 16.23
C ARG A 461 5.16 -31.36 17.55
N ASN A 462 6.27 -31.43 18.28
CA ASN A 462 6.30 -32.04 19.61
C ASN A 462 5.60 -31.18 20.66
N ILE A 463 5.44 -29.87 20.42
CA ILE A 463 4.88 -28.98 21.43
C ILE A 463 3.36 -29.03 21.35
N GLY A 464 2.69 -29.50 22.40
CA GLY A 464 1.24 -29.41 22.59
C GLY A 464 0.86 -28.19 23.44
N ASN A 465 -0.35 -28.19 24.02
CA ASN A 465 -0.77 -27.19 25.00
C ASN A 465 -0.66 -27.80 26.39
N ASN A 466 0.25 -27.31 27.23
CA ASN A 466 0.66 -27.93 28.51
C ASN A 466 1.27 -29.35 28.39
N GLU A 467 1.59 -29.82 27.18
CA GLU A 467 2.10 -31.18 26.98
C GLU A 467 3.21 -31.27 25.92
N ILE A 468 3.89 -32.42 25.91
CA ILE A 468 4.82 -32.82 24.86
C ILE A 468 4.24 -34.03 24.14
N LEU A 469 4.08 -33.88 22.84
CA LEU A 469 3.56 -34.90 21.95
C LEU A 469 4.71 -35.79 21.45
N ASP A 470 4.58 -37.08 21.71
CA ASP A 470 5.43 -38.11 21.15
C ASP A 470 4.90 -38.52 19.77
N ILE A 471 5.74 -38.35 18.74
CA ILE A 471 5.37 -38.61 17.34
C ILE A 471 6.33 -39.67 16.80
N ASP A 472 5.77 -40.79 16.37
CA ASP A 472 6.56 -41.91 15.84
C ASP A 472 7.44 -41.47 14.66
N GLY A 473 8.72 -41.89 14.69
CA GLY A 473 9.73 -41.56 13.69
C GLY A 473 10.10 -40.07 13.55
N TYR A 474 9.62 -39.18 14.42
CA TYR A 474 9.87 -37.73 14.30
C TYR A 474 11.04 -37.23 15.15
N ASP A 475 11.31 -37.87 16.28
CA ASP A 475 12.27 -37.40 17.26
C ASP A 475 13.71 -37.42 16.74
N GLN A 476 14.48 -36.45 17.22
CA GLN A 476 15.89 -36.30 16.90
C GLN A 476 16.70 -36.08 18.17
N TYR A 477 17.99 -36.40 18.13
CA TYR A 477 18.84 -36.42 19.30
C TYR A 477 20.23 -35.84 19.03
N ILE A 478 20.88 -35.37 20.09
CA ILE A 478 22.30 -35.00 20.09
C ILE A 478 22.99 -35.49 21.36
N ASP A 479 24.32 -35.62 21.31
CA ASP A 479 25.12 -36.10 22.45
C ASP A 479 25.81 -34.97 23.22
N LYS A 480 26.10 -33.84 22.55
CA LYS A 480 26.89 -32.71 23.08
C LYS A 480 26.17 -31.37 22.89
N PRO A 481 25.11 -31.08 23.68
CA PRO A 481 24.33 -29.84 23.60
C PRO A 481 25.15 -28.58 23.90
N ASN A 482 26.16 -28.67 24.76
CA ASN A 482 27.00 -27.54 25.18
C ASN A 482 27.84 -26.93 24.04
N ASN A 483 27.93 -27.60 22.89
CA ASN A 483 28.56 -27.04 21.69
C ASN A 483 27.68 -25.99 20.99
N PHE A 484 26.42 -25.85 21.40
CA PHE A 484 25.42 -24.97 20.80
C PHE A 484 24.88 -23.99 21.84
N ALA A 485 24.42 -22.84 21.38
CA ALA A 485 23.88 -21.81 22.26
C ALA A 485 22.63 -22.29 23.03
N VAL A 486 21.86 -23.25 22.49
CA VAL A 486 20.72 -23.85 23.23
C VAL A 486 21.14 -24.70 24.43
N GLY A 487 22.39 -25.18 24.48
CA GLY A 487 22.85 -26.04 25.57
C GLY A 487 22.69 -25.40 26.95
N LYS A 488 22.71 -24.06 27.03
CA LYS A 488 22.48 -23.31 28.28
C LYS A 488 21.05 -23.42 28.84
N TYR A 489 20.11 -23.99 28.09
CA TYR A 489 18.73 -24.23 28.53
C TYR A 489 18.49 -25.69 28.94
N LEU A 490 19.49 -26.57 28.79
CA LEU A 490 19.36 -27.96 29.18
C LEU A 490 19.18 -28.05 30.69
N ASN A 491 18.09 -28.68 31.13
CA ASN A 491 17.73 -28.82 32.54
C ASN A 491 17.52 -27.49 33.27
N GLU A 492 17.29 -26.40 32.53
CA GLU A 492 16.85 -25.15 33.13
C GLU A 492 15.35 -25.23 33.44
N ASP A 493 14.98 -24.87 34.66
CA ASP A 493 13.59 -24.85 35.09
C ASP A 493 12.83 -23.67 34.49
N ASN A 494 11.51 -23.80 34.38
CA ASN A 494 10.58 -22.71 34.02
C ASN A 494 10.81 -22.09 32.62
N VAL A 495 11.47 -22.81 31.71
CA VAL A 495 11.60 -22.38 30.31
C VAL A 495 10.33 -22.77 29.55
N VAL A 496 9.62 -21.78 29.01
CA VAL A 496 8.40 -22.02 28.21
C VAL A 496 8.77 -22.20 26.75
N MET A 497 8.25 -23.24 26.11
CA MET A 497 8.43 -23.52 24.69
C MET A 497 7.22 -23.07 23.91
N VAL A 498 7.44 -22.38 22.79
CA VAL A 498 6.37 -21.99 21.85
C VAL A 498 6.79 -22.34 20.43
N PRO A 499 5.94 -23.01 19.63
CA PRO A 499 6.21 -23.22 18.22
C PRO A 499 6.41 -21.89 17.49
N ASN A 500 7.42 -21.85 16.65
CA ASN A 500 7.70 -20.68 15.85
C ASN A 500 6.87 -20.69 14.54
N LEU A 501 6.64 -19.52 13.94
CA LEU A 501 5.95 -19.37 12.64
C LEU A 501 4.48 -19.88 12.60
N THR A 502 3.71 -19.71 13.68
CA THR A 502 2.32 -20.20 13.76
C THR A 502 1.34 -19.14 14.24
N TYR A 503 0.09 -19.22 13.74
CA TYR A 503 -1.08 -18.53 14.29
C TYR A 503 -1.89 -19.37 15.26
N TYR A 504 -1.46 -20.60 15.50
CA TYR A 504 -2.02 -21.50 16.49
C TYR A 504 -0.99 -21.58 17.62
N PRO A 505 -0.85 -20.49 18.41
CA PRO A 505 -0.01 -20.51 19.59
C PRO A 505 -0.44 -21.67 20.49
N ARG A 506 0.56 -22.26 21.11
CA ARG A 506 0.47 -23.31 22.12
C ARG A 506 1.80 -23.34 22.82
N ALA A 507 1.81 -23.72 24.07
CA ALA A 507 3.03 -23.71 24.82
C ALA A 507 3.08 -24.86 25.82
N SER A 508 4.28 -25.21 26.24
CA SER A 508 4.53 -26.13 27.34
C SER A 508 5.90 -25.85 27.95
N PHE A 509 6.15 -26.34 29.16
CA PHE A 509 7.46 -26.21 29.79
C PHE A 509 8.47 -27.17 29.17
N LEU A 510 9.73 -26.72 29.04
CA LEU A 510 10.84 -27.54 28.57
C LEU A 510 11.09 -28.70 29.57
N PRO A 511 10.94 -29.96 29.15
CA PRO A 511 11.22 -31.09 30.03
C PRO A 511 12.72 -31.24 30.31
N GLY A 512 13.03 -31.81 31.47
CA GLY A 512 14.39 -32.25 31.78
C GLY A 512 14.96 -33.20 30.72
N ASN A 513 16.27 -33.14 30.53
CA ASN A 513 17.05 -33.90 29.55
C ASN A 513 16.65 -33.65 28.08
N THR A 514 16.06 -32.49 27.78
CA THR A 514 15.70 -32.09 26.41
C THR A 514 16.25 -30.71 26.05
N ILE A 515 16.33 -30.44 24.75
CA ILE A 515 16.61 -29.13 24.16
C ILE A 515 15.70 -28.91 22.95
N ALA A 516 15.75 -27.74 22.33
CA ALA A 516 14.93 -27.39 21.17
C ALA A 516 15.76 -26.97 19.95
N ASP A 517 15.25 -27.19 18.74
CA ASP A 517 15.82 -26.64 17.50
C ASP A 517 15.19 -25.28 17.12
N GLY A 518 15.56 -24.76 15.95
CA GLY A 518 15.09 -23.46 15.46
C GLY A 518 13.61 -23.38 15.07
N SER A 519 12.85 -24.47 15.21
CA SER A 519 11.40 -24.49 15.01
C SER A 519 10.62 -24.15 16.29
N VAL A 520 11.27 -24.10 17.44
CA VAL A 520 10.67 -23.77 18.75
C VAL A 520 11.41 -22.58 19.35
N ALA A 521 10.67 -21.59 19.84
CA ALA A 521 11.20 -20.50 20.64
C ALA A 521 11.19 -20.91 22.12
N LEU A 522 12.31 -20.69 22.80
CA LEU A 522 12.45 -20.84 24.24
C LEU A 522 12.27 -19.47 24.90
N LEU A 523 11.32 -19.39 25.83
CA LEU A 523 10.96 -18.18 26.53
C LEU A 523 11.40 -18.29 27.99
N THR A 524 12.18 -17.31 28.43
CA THR A 524 12.62 -17.19 29.83
C THR A 524 12.12 -15.89 30.43
N LEU A 525 11.74 -15.93 31.70
CA LEU A 525 11.21 -14.74 32.39
C LEU A 525 12.24 -13.61 32.46
N LYS A 526 11.75 -12.38 32.36
CA LYS A 526 12.46 -11.19 32.80
C LYS A 526 12.35 -11.11 34.32
N ASN A 527 13.39 -10.58 34.98
CA ASN A 527 13.43 -10.46 36.43
C ASN A 527 12.20 -9.67 36.94
N GLY A 528 11.51 -10.19 37.94
CA GLY A 528 10.38 -9.52 38.62
C GLY A 528 8.98 -10.02 38.26
N SER A 529 8.84 -10.90 37.26
CA SER A 529 7.54 -11.53 36.94
C SER A 529 7.30 -12.82 37.72
N ARG A 530 6.03 -13.16 38.01
CA ARG A 530 5.65 -14.47 38.56
C ARG A 530 5.89 -15.58 37.54
N LEU A 531 6.03 -16.82 38.02
CA LEU A 531 6.09 -17.99 37.14
C LEU A 531 4.77 -18.16 36.38
N PRO A 532 4.80 -18.59 35.10
CA PRO A 532 3.61 -18.98 34.36
C PRO A 532 2.94 -20.18 35.05
N THR A 533 1.62 -20.15 35.15
CA THR A 533 0.81 -21.28 35.62
C THR A 533 0.33 -22.09 34.42
N GLU A 534 -0.16 -23.31 34.66
CA GLU A 534 -0.80 -24.12 33.62
C GLU A 534 -1.95 -23.37 32.93
N LYS A 535 -2.69 -22.51 33.66
CA LYS A 535 -3.77 -21.69 33.07
C LYS A 535 -3.26 -20.63 32.10
N ASP A 536 -2.12 -20.00 32.41
CA ASP A 536 -1.51 -19.02 31.50
C ASP A 536 -1.08 -19.70 30.20
N ILE A 537 -0.45 -20.88 30.33
CA ILE A 537 -0.03 -21.70 29.20
C ILE A 537 -1.24 -22.18 28.40
N GLU A 538 -2.29 -22.67 29.08
CA GLU A 538 -3.51 -23.15 28.44
C GLU A 538 -4.17 -22.06 27.61
N PHE A 539 -4.21 -20.83 28.14
CA PHE A 539 -4.79 -19.67 27.47
C PHE A 539 -4.13 -19.37 26.12
N TYR A 540 -2.82 -19.58 25.98
CA TYR A 540 -2.14 -19.42 24.69
C TYR A 540 -2.69 -20.35 23.61
N GLY A 541 -3.19 -21.53 23.98
CA GLY A 541 -3.85 -22.47 23.06
C GLY A 541 -5.30 -22.13 22.70
N SER A 542 -5.89 -21.09 23.30
CA SER A 542 -7.30 -20.76 23.13
C SER A 542 -7.61 -20.08 21.79
N LYS A 543 -8.87 -20.18 21.35
CA LYS A 543 -9.35 -19.43 20.16
C LYS A 543 -9.36 -17.92 20.34
N GLU A 544 -9.55 -17.47 21.58
CA GLU A 544 -9.49 -16.07 21.97
C GLU A 544 -8.08 -15.51 21.76
N PHE A 545 -7.06 -16.19 22.30
CA PHE A 545 -5.66 -15.80 22.11
C PHE A 545 -5.20 -15.95 20.66
N GLU A 546 -5.65 -16.98 19.91
CA GLU A 546 -5.38 -17.09 18.47
C GLU A 546 -5.84 -15.83 17.71
N LYS A 547 -7.07 -15.35 17.94
CA LYS A 547 -7.61 -14.16 17.27
C LYS A 547 -6.85 -12.90 17.67
N PHE A 548 -6.54 -12.76 18.96
CA PHE A 548 -5.73 -11.65 19.49
C PHE A 548 -4.34 -11.63 18.85
N TYR A 549 -3.68 -12.79 18.80
CA TYR A 549 -2.33 -12.93 18.31
C TYR A 549 -2.24 -12.67 16.80
N ARG A 550 -3.31 -12.95 16.02
CA ARG A 550 -3.40 -12.53 14.61
C ARG A 550 -3.29 -11.02 14.45
N VAL A 551 -4.00 -10.25 15.28
CA VAL A 551 -3.88 -8.78 15.30
C VAL A 551 -2.50 -8.36 15.81
N ALA A 552 -2.01 -8.95 16.90
CA ALA A 552 -0.68 -8.69 17.47
C ALA A 552 0.46 -8.88 16.47
N ARG A 553 0.31 -9.79 15.51
CA ARG A 553 1.28 -10.06 14.44
C ARG A 553 0.95 -9.34 13.12
N ASN A 554 0.03 -8.39 13.14
CA ASN A 554 -0.47 -7.67 11.97
C ASN A 554 -0.91 -8.59 10.82
N TYR A 555 -1.52 -9.74 11.11
CA TYR A 555 -1.88 -10.75 10.10
C TYR A 555 -0.71 -11.17 9.19
N GLY A 556 0.54 -11.05 9.65
CA GLY A 556 1.72 -11.50 8.92
C GLY A 556 1.77 -13.02 8.69
N THR A 557 2.15 -13.52 7.53
CA THR A 557 2.23 -14.97 7.23
C THR A 557 3.66 -15.48 7.07
N ARG A 558 4.62 -14.57 6.82
CA ARG A 558 6.06 -14.87 6.67
C ARG A 558 6.89 -14.25 7.78
N SER A 559 6.37 -13.20 8.41
CA SER A 559 7.03 -12.42 9.46
C SER A 559 6.59 -12.86 10.87
N LEU A 560 6.41 -14.18 11.06
CA LEU A 560 5.88 -14.79 12.29
C LEU A 560 6.94 -15.34 13.25
N ASN A 561 8.23 -15.05 12.98
CA ASN A 561 9.27 -15.48 13.90
C ASN A 561 9.03 -14.84 15.27
N ILE A 562 9.11 -15.63 16.35
CA ILE A 562 9.12 -15.11 17.70
C ILE A 562 10.51 -14.50 17.93
N ASP A 563 10.53 -13.19 18.10
CA ASP A 563 11.70 -12.35 18.33
C ASP A 563 11.48 -11.47 19.57
N ASN A 564 12.38 -10.53 19.83
CA ASN A 564 12.32 -9.70 21.03
C ASN A 564 11.11 -8.76 21.07
N ASN A 565 10.54 -8.38 19.93
CA ASN A 565 9.35 -7.53 19.92
C ASN A 565 8.09 -8.38 20.00
N SER A 566 8.01 -9.46 19.22
CA SER A 566 6.79 -10.26 19.16
C SER A 566 6.58 -11.17 20.38
N VAL A 567 7.63 -11.49 21.13
CA VAL A 567 7.49 -12.21 22.42
C VAL A 567 6.71 -11.39 23.46
N PHE A 568 6.69 -10.05 23.33
CA PHE A 568 5.94 -9.14 24.20
C PHE A 568 4.48 -9.57 24.43
N PHE A 569 3.84 -10.11 23.38
CA PHE A 569 2.42 -10.46 23.39
C PHE A 569 2.12 -11.79 24.10
N PHE A 570 3.13 -12.57 24.44
CA PHE A 570 2.98 -13.73 25.33
C PHE A 570 3.02 -13.24 26.79
N GLY A 571 1.91 -12.67 27.25
CA GLY A 571 1.73 -12.18 28.62
C GLY A 571 1.09 -13.22 29.56
N LEU A 572 1.14 -12.99 30.87
CA LEU A 572 0.40 -13.82 31.85
C LEU A 572 -0.98 -13.22 32.09
N LEU A 573 -1.96 -14.06 32.40
CA LEU A 573 -3.27 -13.57 32.83
C LEU A 573 -3.11 -12.76 34.13
N LYS A 574 -3.77 -11.61 34.18
CA LYS A 574 -3.91 -10.83 35.41
C LYS A 574 -4.74 -11.64 36.40
N ASP A 575 -4.33 -11.61 37.66
CA ASP A 575 -5.15 -12.16 38.73
C ASP A 575 -6.46 -11.39 38.75
N ILE A 576 -7.57 -12.09 38.47
CA ILE A 576 -8.91 -11.51 38.60
C ILE A 576 -9.10 -11.28 40.09
N LYS A 577 -9.03 -10.01 40.52
CA LYS A 577 -9.40 -9.62 41.88
C LYS A 577 -10.89 -9.80 42.12
#